data_AF-A0A7C9CKI9-F1
#
_entry.id   AF-A0A7C9CKI9-F1
#
_cell.length_a   1.000
_cell.length_b   1.000
_cell.length_c   1.000
_cell.angle_alpha   90.00
_cell.angle_beta   90.00
_cell.angle_gamma   90.00
#
_symmetry.space_group_name_H-M   'P 1'
#
loop_
_entity.id
_entity.type
_entity.pdbx_description
1 polymer ?
#
loop_
_entity_poly.entity_id
_entity_poly.type
_entity_poly.pdbx_seq_one_letter_code
_entity_poly.pdbx_strand_id
1 'polypeptide(L)'
;LFETLKIAYYWKSDESVYERECGNMPGFAVYYRYPNSQRVTYGQFIKVHWKWSQRITRLLIQCLESPEYMEIRNALILLTKISSVFPVTRKSGINIEKRVAKIKSDEREDLKVLATSVGAALAARKPSWVTEEEFGMGYLELKPAPSMASKSATGNSSGGVSQGEPTGE
;
A
#
# COMPACT_ATOMS: atom_id res chain seq x y z
N LEU A 1 -3.03 11.41 -14.92
CA LEU A 1 -2.85 10.53 -13.74
C LEU A 1 -4.00 9.53 -13.58
N PHE A 2 -5.27 9.97 -13.54
CA PHE A 2 -6.42 9.08 -13.40
C PHE A 2 -6.40 7.90 -14.40
N GLU A 3 -6.38 8.19 -15.70
CA GLU A 3 -6.36 7.16 -16.74
C GLU A 3 -5.14 6.24 -16.63
N THR A 4 -3.97 6.80 -16.33
CA THR A 4 -2.74 6.03 -16.12
C THR A 4 -2.89 5.02 -14.98
N LEU A 5 -3.47 5.44 -13.85
CA LEU A 5 -3.72 4.55 -12.72
C LEU A 5 -4.76 3.49 -13.08
N LYS A 6 -5.85 3.89 -13.73
CA LYS A 6 -6.90 2.96 -14.19
C LYS A 6 -6.35 1.87 -15.10
N ILE A 7 -5.51 2.23 -16.08
CA ILE A 7 -4.84 1.29 -16.97
C ILE A 7 -3.89 0.38 -16.20
N ALA A 8 -3.08 0.93 -15.28
CA ALA A 8 -2.19 0.13 -14.46
C ALA A 8 -2.95 -0.88 -13.57
N TYR A 9 -4.11 -0.49 -13.03
CA TYR A 9 -4.98 -1.40 -12.29
C TYR A 9 -5.62 -2.47 -13.18
N TYR A 10 -5.97 -2.13 -14.42
CA TYR A 10 -6.48 -3.10 -15.40
C TYR A 10 -5.41 -4.12 -15.81
N TRP A 11 -4.18 -3.69 -16.07
CA TRP A 11 -3.08 -4.64 -16.31
C TRP A 11 -2.75 -5.49 -15.08
N LYS A 12 -2.97 -4.98 -13.86
CA LYS A 12 -2.82 -5.75 -12.63
C LYS A 12 -4.00 -6.70 -12.35
N SER A 13 -5.17 -6.52 -12.97
CA SER A 13 -6.34 -7.33 -12.58
C SER A 13 -6.20 -8.80 -12.95
N ASP A 14 -5.42 -9.10 -13.99
CA ASP A 14 -5.25 -10.44 -14.53
C ASP A 14 -3.90 -10.55 -15.25
N GLU A 15 -3.13 -11.61 -14.96
CA GLU A 15 -1.84 -11.88 -15.59
C GLU A 15 -1.97 -12.08 -17.11
N SER A 16 -3.06 -12.71 -17.57
CA SER A 16 -3.30 -12.92 -19.01
C SER A 16 -3.55 -11.61 -19.77
N VAL A 17 -4.18 -10.62 -19.12
CA VAL A 17 -4.37 -9.28 -19.66
C VAL A 17 -3.02 -8.58 -19.79
N TYR A 18 -2.18 -8.65 -18.76
CA TYR A 18 -0.82 -8.10 -18.79
C TYR A 18 0.02 -8.72 -19.90
N GLU A 19 0.07 -10.05 -20.00
CA GLU A 19 0.90 -10.72 -21.01
C GLU A 19 0.44 -10.39 -22.44
N ARG A 20 -0.88 -10.35 -22.67
CA ARG A 20 -1.45 -10.01 -23.99
C ARG A 20 -1.16 -8.57 -24.41
N GLU A 21 -1.26 -7.61 -23.50
CA GLU A 21 -1.20 -6.18 -23.84
C GLU A 21 0.16 -5.53 -23.56
N CYS A 22 0.95 -6.06 -22.64
CA CYS A 22 2.23 -5.50 -22.20
C CYS A 22 3.42 -6.39 -22.58
N GLY A 23 3.28 -7.71 -22.51
CA GLY A 23 4.40 -8.67 -22.62
C GLY A 23 5.24 -8.52 -23.90
N ASN A 24 4.61 -8.17 -25.02
CA ASN A 24 5.29 -7.99 -26.31
C ASN A 24 5.60 -6.52 -26.68
N MET A 25 5.22 -5.55 -25.84
CA MET A 25 5.37 -4.13 -26.16
C MET A 25 6.80 -3.63 -25.86
N PRO A 26 7.43 -2.87 -26.77
CA PRO A 26 8.77 -2.30 -26.55
C PRO A 26 8.90 -1.47 -25.27
N GLY A 27 7.82 -0.81 -24.84
CA GLY A 27 7.78 -0.02 -23.60
C GLY A 27 7.91 -0.83 -22.30
N PHE A 28 7.79 -2.16 -22.39
CA PHE A 28 7.97 -3.10 -21.27
C PHE A 28 9.28 -3.90 -21.39
N ALA A 29 10.20 -3.47 -22.26
CA ALA A 29 11.58 -3.93 -22.20
C ALA A 29 12.25 -3.40 -20.92
N VAL A 30 12.95 -4.27 -20.18
CA VAL A 30 13.67 -3.91 -18.95
C VAL A 30 14.71 -2.81 -19.24
N TYR A 31 15.32 -2.84 -20.42
CA TYR A 31 16.25 -1.81 -20.87
C TYR A 31 15.66 -1.02 -22.03
N TYR A 32 15.27 0.23 -21.77
CA TYR A 32 14.71 1.13 -22.78
C TYR A 32 15.60 1.28 -24.03
N ARG A 33 16.93 1.29 -23.84
CA ARG A 33 17.92 1.38 -24.94
C ARG A 33 17.96 0.14 -25.83
N TYR A 34 17.40 -0.98 -25.37
CA TYR A 34 17.39 -2.26 -26.07
C TYR A 34 15.95 -2.78 -26.15
N PRO A 35 15.17 -2.34 -27.15
CA PRO A 35 13.75 -2.70 -27.30
C PRO A 35 13.48 -4.20 -27.41
N ASN A 36 14.48 -5.01 -27.75
CA ASN A 36 14.39 -6.48 -27.83
C ASN A 36 14.96 -7.19 -26.58
N SER A 37 15.31 -6.44 -25.54
CA SER A 37 15.79 -7.00 -24.27
C SER A 37 14.69 -7.72 -23.49
N GLN A 38 15.08 -8.37 -22.39
CA GLN A 38 14.16 -9.07 -21.50
C GLN A 38 12.94 -8.20 -21.17
N ARG A 39 11.77 -8.83 -21.18
CA ARG A 39 10.50 -8.18 -20.87
C ARG A 39 10.27 -8.13 -19.37
N VAL A 40 9.63 -7.07 -18.90
CA VAL A 40 9.16 -6.96 -17.52
C VAL A 40 8.09 -8.02 -17.32
N THR A 41 8.35 -8.98 -16.43
CA THR A 41 7.37 -10.03 -16.11
C THR A 41 6.20 -9.45 -15.31
N TYR A 42 5.06 -10.14 -15.31
CA TYR A 42 3.91 -9.73 -14.51
C TYR A 42 4.27 -9.49 -13.03
N GLY A 43 5.01 -10.40 -12.39
CA GLY A 43 5.46 -10.23 -11.02
C GLY A 43 6.38 -9.00 -10.80
N GLN A 44 7.23 -8.67 -11.77
CA GLN A 44 8.03 -7.44 -11.73
C GLN A 44 7.15 -6.19 -11.86
N PHE A 45 6.14 -6.23 -12.73
CA PHE A 45 5.16 -5.16 -12.86
C PHE A 45 4.39 -4.94 -11.55
N ILE A 46 3.93 -5.99 -10.88
CA ILE A 46 3.27 -5.86 -9.56
C ILE A 46 4.18 -5.16 -8.54
N LYS A 47 5.47 -5.52 -8.48
CA LYS A 47 6.47 -4.86 -7.62
C LYS A 47 6.63 -3.37 -7.96
N VAL A 48 6.66 -3.02 -9.24
CA VAL A 48 6.77 -1.63 -9.69
C VAL A 48 5.51 -0.84 -9.37
N HIS A 49 4.35 -1.40 -9.66
CA HIS A 49 3.05 -0.79 -9.41
C HIS A 49 2.80 -0.56 -7.91
N TRP A 50 3.24 -1.49 -7.07
CA TRP A 50 3.29 -1.31 -5.61
C TRP A 50 4.13 -0.08 -5.23
N LYS A 51 5.37 0.00 -5.71
CA LYS A 51 6.28 1.13 -5.42
C LYS A 51 5.68 2.46 -5.87
N TRP A 52 5.00 2.50 -7.01
CA TRP A 52 4.32 3.71 -7.49
C TRP A 52 3.18 4.12 -6.57
N SER A 53 2.30 3.19 -6.18
CA SER A 53 1.22 3.45 -5.23
C SER A 53 1.74 4.00 -3.89
N GLN A 54 2.82 3.41 -3.37
CA GLN A 54 3.47 3.87 -2.13
C GLN A 54 4.08 5.28 -2.28
N ARG A 55 4.77 5.56 -3.39
CA ARG A 55 5.34 6.89 -3.65
C ARG A 55 4.26 7.97 -3.79
N ILE A 56 3.18 7.69 -4.52
CA ILE A 56 2.05 8.63 -4.66
C ILE A 56 1.42 8.89 -3.29
N THR A 57 1.19 7.84 -2.49
CA THR A 57 0.68 7.99 -1.12
C THR A 57 1.58 8.91 -0.29
N ARG A 58 2.90 8.66 -0.29
CA ARG A 58 3.86 9.44 0.49
C ARG A 58 3.87 10.91 0.08
N LEU A 59 3.88 11.20 -1.23
CA LEU A 59 3.84 12.57 -1.74
C LEU A 59 2.56 13.30 -1.37
N LEU A 60 1.40 12.63 -1.51
CA LEU A 60 0.12 13.20 -1.11
C LEU A 60 0.08 13.51 0.39
N ILE A 61 0.56 12.61 1.25
CA ILE A 61 0.65 12.87 2.69
C ILE A 61 1.54 14.09 2.97
N GLN A 62 2.71 14.17 2.34
CA GLN A 62 3.62 15.31 2.50
C GLN A 62 2.94 16.63 2.11
N CYS A 63 2.26 16.69 0.97
CA CYS A 63 1.56 17.91 0.54
C CYS A 63 0.37 18.27 1.44
N LEU A 64 -0.36 17.28 1.97
CA LEU A 64 -1.47 17.51 2.91
C LEU A 64 -1.00 17.93 4.31
N GLU A 65 0.22 17.59 4.70
CA GLU A 65 0.85 18.00 5.96
C GLU A 65 1.68 19.29 5.84
N SER A 66 1.81 19.83 4.62
CA SER A 66 2.53 21.07 4.35
C SER A 66 1.86 22.27 5.02
N PRO A 67 2.62 23.28 5.48
CA PRO A 67 2.04 24.57 5.85
C PRO A 67 1.56 25.37 4.63
N GLU A 68 2.11 25.06 3.44
CA GLU A 68 1.90 25.84 2.23
C GLU A 68 0.52 25.60 1.63
N TYR A 69 -0.27 26.68 1.51
CA TYR A 69 -1.62 26.67 0.95
C TYR A 69 -1.72 25.94 -0.39
N MET A 70 -0.80 26.27 -1.31
CA MET A 70 -0.82 25.74 -2.67
C MET A 70 -0.58 24.23 -2.69
N GLU A 71 0.27 23.71 -1.80
CA GLU A 71 0.55 22.27 -1.72
C GLU A 71 -0.67 21.50 -1.23
N ILE A 72 -1.32 21.96 -0.16
CA ILE A 72 -2.54 21.35 0.37
C ILE A 72 -3.64 21.39 -0.68
N ARG A 73 -3.89 22.57 -1.29
CA ARG A 73 -4.95 22.76 -2.28
C ARG A 73 -4.74 21.86 -3.49
N ASN A 74 -3.53 21.80 -4.03
CA ASN A 74 -3.22 20.97 -5.19
C ASN A 74 -3.38 19.48 -4.86
N ALA A 75 -2.97 19.03 -3.68
CA ALA A 75 -3.16 17.65 -3.24
C ALA A 75 -4.65 17.29 -3.11
N LEU A 76 -5.46 18.17 -2.52
CA LEU A 76 -6.90 17.96 -2.40
C LEU A 76 -7.57 17.92 -3.77
N ILE A 77 -7.27 18.87 -4.67
CA ILE A 77 -7.79 18.87 -6.05
C ILE A 77 -7.40 17.57 -6.76
N LEU A 78 -6.13 17.16 -6.67
CA LEU A 78 -5.68 15.92 -7.28
C LEU A 78 -6.45 14.70 -6.73
N LEU A 79 -6.62 14.63 -5.41
CA LEU A 79 -7.39 13.59 -4.74
C LEU A 79 -8.85 13.54 -5.22
N THR A 80 -9.51 14.68 -5.43
CA THR A 80 -10.88 14.67 -6.00
C THR A 80 -10.92 13.95 -7.35
N LYS A 81 -9.91 14.18 -8.20
CA LYS A 81 -9.85 13.63 -9.56
C LYS A 81 -9.47 12.15 -9.61
N ILE A 82 -8.71 11.67 -8.63
CA ILE A 82 -8.24 10.26 -8.62
C ILE A 82 -8.97 9.38 -7.61
N SER A 83 -9.85 9.95 -6.78
CA SER A 83 -10.49 9.28 -5.65
C SER A 83 -11.25 8.00 -6.01
N SER A 84 -11.71 7.81 -7.26
CA SER A 84 -12.41 6.59 -7.69
C SER A 84 -11.47 5.43 -8.07
N VAL A 85 -10.17 5.70 -8.28
CA VAL A 85 -9.13 4.69 -8.59
C VAL A 85 -7.95 4.68 -7.61
N PHE A 86 -7.80 5.71 -6.77
CA PHE A 86 -6.79 5.78 -5.71
C PHE A 86 -7.40 6.32 -4.40
N PRO A 87 -6.94 5.91 -3.20
CA PRO A 87 -5.91 4.91 -2.86
C PRO A 87 -6.43 3.48 -2.88
N VAL A 88 -5.60 2.51 -3.25
CA VAL A 88 -6.04 1.11 -3.36
C VAL A 88 -5.85 0.29 -2.10
N THR A 89 -4.81 0.56 -1.32
CA THR A 89 -4.58 -0.17 -0.07
C THR A 89 -5.32 0.49 1.09
N ARG A 90 -5.85 -0.34 1.99
CA ARG A 90 -6.54 0.11 3.20
C ARG A 90 -5.65 1.01 4.06
N LYS A 91 -4.38 0.66 4.21
CA LYS A 91 -3.41 1.44 4.98
C LYS A 91 -3.16 2.83 4.38
N SER A 92 -2.99 2.94 3.06
CA SER A 92 -2.85 4.26 2.40
C SER A 92 -4.13 5.08 2.53
N GLY A 93 -5.29 4.43 2.34
CA GLY A 93 -6.62 5.04 2.52
C GLY A 93 -6.80 5.68 3.88
N ILE A 94 -6.62 4.90 4.95
CA ILE A 94 -6.74 5.38 6.34
C ILE A 94 -5.76 6.53 6.62
N ASN A 95 -4.51 6.42 6.14
CA ASN A 95 -3.52 7.47 6.36
C ASN A 95 -3.92 8.79 5.70
N ILE A 96 -4.39 8.75 4.46
CA ILE A 96 -4.85 9.95 3.73
C ILE A 96 -6.12 10.50 4.39
N GLU A 97 -7.11 9.65 4.72
CA GLU A 97 -8.33 10.06 5.44
C GLU A 97 -7.99 10.85 6.70
N LYS A 98 -7.03 10.38 7.50
CA LYS A 98 -6.59 11.06 8.73
C LYS A 98 -6.10 12.48 8.46
N ARG A 99 -5.34 12.71 7.37
CA ARG A 99 -4.80 14.04 7.02
C ARG A 99 -5.88 14.95 6.47
N VAL A 100 -6.73 14.41 5.60
CA VAL A 100 -7.91 15.13 5.07
C VAL A 100 -8.84 15.56 6.22
N ALA A 101 -9.06 14.69 7.20
CA ALA A 101 -9.87 15.02 8.38
C ALA A 101 -9.28 16.18 9.20
N LYS A 102 -7.94 16.24 9.35
CA LYS A 102 -7.26 17.36 10.03
C LYS A 102 -7.49 18.69 9.30
N ILE A 103 -7.47 18.70 7.96
CA ILE A 103 -7.69 19.92 7.15
C ILE A 103 -9.12 20.45 7.28
N LYS A 104 -10.10 19.64 7.71
CA LYS A 104 -11.47 20.14 7.98
C LYS A 104 -11.53 21.15 9.13
N SER A 105 -10.50 21.23 9.96
CA SER A 105 -10.37 22.21 11.03
C SER A 105 -9.46 23.40 10.65
N ASP A 106 -9.02 23.49 9.39
CA ASP A 106 -8.17 24.58 8.90
C ASP A 106 -8.93 25.91 8.85
N GLU A 107 -8.29 27.04 9.15
CA GLU A 107 -8.94 28.36 9.13
C GLU A 107 -9.44 28.76 7.73
N ARG A 108 -8.81 28.23 6.68
CA ARG A 108 -9.11 28.55 5.27
C ARG A 108 -10.34 27.78 4.78
N GLU A 109 -11.44 28.49 4.59
CA GLU A 109 -12.74 27.91 4.22
C GLU A 109 -12.73 27.12 2.90
N ASP A 110 -11.97 27.55 1.90
CA ASP A 110 -11.88 26.86 0.62
C ASP A 110 -11.23 25.47 0.76
N LEU A 111 -10.22 25.34 1.62
CA LEU A 111 -9.58 24.06 1.93
C LEU A 111 -10.53 23.13 2.69
N LYS A 112 -11.35 23.65 3.62
CA LYS A 112 -12.37 22.86 4.33
C LYS A 112 -13.39 22.25 3.36
N VAL A 113 -13.85 23.04 2.39
CA VAL A 113 -14.80 22.59 1.37
C VAL A 113 -14.19 21.46 0.53
N LEU A 114 -12.96 21.65 0.05
CA LEU A 114 -12.23 20.63 -0.71
C LEU A 114 -12.00 19.36 0.12
N ALA A 115 -11.57 19.50 1.38
CA ALA A 115 -11.32 18.37 2.28
C ALA A 115 -12.60 17.60 2.61
N THR A 116 -13.74 18.28 2.72
CA THR A 116 -15.05 17.63 2.91
C THR A 116 -15.43 16.77 1.71
N SER A 117 -15.29 17.33 0.50
CA SER A 117 -15.51 16.61 -0.76
C SER A 117 -14.59 15.39 -0.88
N VAL A 118 -13.28 15.57 -0.66
CA VAL A 118 -12.30 14.47 -0.70
C VAL A 118 -12.62 13.40 0.36
N GLY A 119 -13.00 13.80 1.57
CA GLY A 119 -13.37 12.87 2.63
C GLY A 119 -14.57 12.00 2.24
N ALA A 120 -15.61 12.59 1.63
CA ALA A 120 -16.76 11.84 1.13
C ALA A 120 -16.36 10.87 0.01
N ALA A 121 -15.51 11.31 -0.93
CA ALA A 121 -15.04 10.48 -2.02
C ALA A 121 -14.19 9.28 -1.53
N LEU A 122 -13.33 9.48 -0.53
CA LEU A 122 -12.56 8.40 0.10
C LEU A 122 -13.47 7.40 0.83
N ALA A 123 -14.47 7.89 1.57
CA ALA A 123 -15.44 7.04 2.26
C ALA A 123 -16.24 6.16 1.28
N ALA A 124 -16.67 6.74 0.14
CA ALA A 124 -17.38 6.01 -0.90
C ALA A 124 -16.53 4.87 -1.50
N ARG A 125 -15.21 5.04 -1.54
CA ARG A 125 -14.29 4.03 -2.08
C ARG A 125 -13.79 3.02 -1.07
N LYS A 126 -13.93 3.29 0.22
CA LYS A 126 -13.47 2.43 1.32
C LYS A 126 -13.81 0.94 1.18
N PRO A 127 -14.99 0.52 0.66
CA PRO A 127 -15.30 -0.89 0.43
C PRO A 127 -14.38 -1.59 -0.57
N SER A 128 -13.78 -0.84 -1.51
CA SER A 128 -12.90 -1.40 -2.54
C SER A 128 -11.42 -1.44 -2.12
N TRP A 129 -11.09 -1.09 -0.88
CA TRP A 129 -9.70 -1.10 -0.40
C TRP A 129 -9.26 -2.50 -0.02
N VAL A 130 -8.09 -2.87 -0.53
CA VAL A 130 -7.46 -4.18 -0.31
C VAL A 130 -6.34 -4.11 0.71
N THR A 131 -5.93 -5.25 1.26
CA THR A 131 -4.74 -5.35 2.10
C THR A 131 -3.45 -5.25 1.26
N GLU A 132 -2.30 -5.15 1.92
CA GLU A 132 -1.02 -5.12 1.21
C GLU A 132 -0.74 -6.49 0.55
N GLU A 133 -1.15 -7.57 1.21
CA GLU A 133 -1.03 -8.96 0.75
C GLU A 133 -1.91 -9.21 -0.47
N GLU A 134 -3.18 -8.81 -0.42
CA GLU A 134 -4.13 -8.88 -1.54
C GLU A 134 -3.64 -8.05 -2.73
N PHE A 135 -3.09 -6.86 -2.47
CA PHE A 135 -2.45 -6.08 -3.53
C PHE A 135 -1.27 -6.86 -4.12
N GLY A 136 -0.42 -7.45 -3.27
CA GLY A 136 0.81 -8.10 -3.69
C GLY A 136 0.63 -9.37 -4.50
N MET A 137 -0.51 -10.06 -4.37
CA MET A 137 -0.83 -11.29 -5.11
C MET A 137 0.29 -12.36 -5.01
N GLY A 138 1.01 -12.41 -3.90
CA GLY A 138 2.15 -13.32 -3.71
C GLY A 138 3.46 -12.89 -4.39
N TYR A 139 3.48 -11.82 -5.19
CA TYR A 139 4.70 -11.30 -5.84
C TYR A 139 5.47 -10.29 -4.98
N LEU A 140 4.91 -9.85 -3.85
CA LEU A 140 5.58 -8.95 -2.92
C LEU A 140 6.16 -9.73 -1.75
N GLU A 141 7.46 -9.58 -1.53
CA GLU A 141 8.10 -9.96 -0.27
C GLU A 141 7.77 -8.88 0.78
N LEU A 142 6.59 -8.99 1.37
CA LEU A 142 6.23 -8.17 2.52
C LEU A 142 7.01 -8.73 3.72
N LYS A 143 7.85 -7.90 4.34
CA LYS A 143 8.53 -8.27 5.59
C LYS A 143 7.44 -8.71 6.56
N PRO A 144 7.48 -9.94 7.11
CA PRO A 144 6.45 -10.36 8.06
C PRO A 144 6.44 -9.38 9.23
N ALA A 145 5.25 -8.88 9.57
CA ALA A 145 5.07 -8.17 10.83
C ALA A 145 5.54 -9.09 11.97
N PRO A 146 6.23 -8.57 13.00
CA PRO A 146 6.59 -9.41 14.14
C PRO A 146 5.29 -9.97 14.73
N SER A 147 5.10 -11.27 14.55
CA SER A 147 4.01 -12.02 15.16
C SER A 147 4.07 -11.76 16.66
N MET A 148 3.02 -11.17 17.22
CA MET A 148 2.80 -11.24 18.66
C MET A 148 2.49 -12.71 18.99
N ALA A 149 3.54 -13.49 19.18
CA ALA A 149 3.45 -14.81 19.76
C ALA A 149 2.86 -14.66 21.16
N SER A 150 1.66 -15.19 21.34
CA SER A 150 1.01 -15.40 22.63
C SER A 150 1.98 -16.19 23.51
N LYS A 151 2.51 -15.55 24.56
CA LYS A 151 3.25 -16.25 25.61
C LYS A 151 2.28 -17.17 26.36
N SER A 152 2.20 -18.43 25.95
CA SER A 152 1.80 -19.51 26.84
C SER A 152 2.89 -19.67 27.89
N ALA A 153 2.54 -19.38 29.14
CA ALA A 153 3.40 -19.54 30.29
C ALA A 153 3.65 -21.03 30.55
N THR A 154 4.91 -21.46 30.51
CA THR A 154 5.33 -22.71 31.15
C THR A 154 6.14 -22.34 32.38
N GLY A 155 5.51 -22.56 33.54
CA GLY A 155 6.09 -22.31 34.85
C GLY A 155 7.31 -23.19 35.09
N ASN A 156 8.37 -22.56 35.58
CA ASN A 156 9.59 -23.20 36.01
C ASN A 156 9.42 -23.62 37.48
N SER A 157 9.57 -24.90 37.80
CA SER A 157 9.73 -25.35 39.18
C SER A 157 10.93 -26.29 39.30
N SER A 158 11.99 -25.73 39.87
CA SER A 158 13.21 -26.35 40.37
C SER A 158 12.97 -27.21 41.62
N GLY A 159 13.58 -28.39 41.67
CA GLY A 159 13.80 -29.22 42.86
C GLY A 159 14.48 -30.50 42.39
N GLY A 160 15.77 -30.75 42.66
CA GLY A 160 16.31 -31.05 43.98
C GLY A 160 16.84 -32.49 43.91
N VAL A 161 18.11 -32.66 43.51
CA VAL A 161 18.76 -33.99 43.42
C VAL A 161 19.44 -34.27 44.77
N SER A 162 18.98 -35.31 45.46
CA SER A 162 19.75 -35.96 46.53
C SER A 162 19.37 -37.43 46.68
N GLN A 163 20.43 -38.25 46.56
CA GLN A 163 20.73 -39.52 47.24
C GLN A 163 19.84 -40.76 47.07
N GLY A 164 20.53 -41.89 46.82
CA GLY A 164 20.10 -43.22 47.28
C GLY A 164 20.48 -44.38 46.35
N GLU A 165 21.67 -44.94 46.51
CA GLU A 165 21.94 -46.39 46.33
C GLU A 165 20.94 -47.24 47.17
N PRO A 166 20.71 -48.57 46.94
CA PRO A 166 21.76 -49.58 46.71
C PRO A 166 21.40 -50.82 45.82
N THR A 167 22.42 -51.67 45.58
CA THR A 167 22.43 -53.17 45.48
C THR A 167 21.27 -53.91 44.78
N GLY A 168 21.46 -54.91 43.92
CA GLY A 168 22.58 -55.81 43.66
C GLY A 168 21.99 -57.16 43.25
N GLU A 169 22.51 -57.74 42.18
CA GLU A 169 22.79 -59.18 41.91
C GLU A 169 23.42 -59.28 40.51
#